data_AF-A0A351HF45-F1
#
_entry.id   AF-A0A351HF45-F1
#
_cell.length_a   1.000
_cell.length_b   1.000
_cell.length_c   1.000
_cell.angle_alpha   90.00
_cell.angle_beta   90.00
_cell.angle_gamma   90.00
#
_symmetry.space_group_name_H-M   'P 1'
#
loop_
_entity.id
_entity.type
_entity.pdbx_description
1 polymer ?
#
loop_
_entity_poly.entity_id
_entity_poly.type
_entity_poly.pdbx_seq_one_letter_code
_entity_poly.pdbx_strand_id
1 'polypeptide(L)'
;MTSEESELNETKWRRIRRVKRWLRPLPRRANIHRYPILKVFAEAARKRIYIWSFRVENAVPAIYAGSILTLMPLFGIQIPLAALLALLLRANLPILVGLQVVSNPLTVLPIWFAAYQIGRNFLSVLGLHVDPLNREEVRIMLDNFIHGAWGEKFQHLSTVFGVTSLGAIIMGTFFGSIVSVAYRIVARRSAASYARLRHKIHERKMKPHSAASPPKTKND
;
A
#
# COMPACT_ATOMS: atom_id res chain seq x y z
N MET A 1 -28.97 23.85 -8.14
CA MET A 1 -27.75 23.16 -8.58
C MET A 1 -27.59 23.45 -10.06
N THR A 2 -26.46 24.00 -10.48
CA THR A 2 -26.19 24.27 -11.90
C THR A 2 -25.82 22.96 -12.62
N SER A 3 -26.05 22.86 -13.94
CA SER A 3 -25.71 21.67 -14.75
C SER A 3 -24.22 21.31 -14.65
N GLU A 4 -23.35 22.32 -14.61
CA GLU A 4 -21.91 22.15 -14.41
C GLU A 4 -21.56 21.61 -13.00
N GLU A 5 -22.28 22.03 -11.94
CA GLU A 5 -22.10 21.48 -10.60
C GLU A 5 -22.49 20.00 -10.51
N SER A 6 -23.53 19.57 -11.24
CA SER A 6 -23.90 18.15 -11.33
C SER A 6 -22.83 17.34 -12.06
N GLU A 7 -22.32 17.79 -13.20
CA GLU A 7 -21.24 17.09 -13.93
C GLU A 7 -19.94 16.99 -13.13
N LEU A 8 -19.61 18.03 -12.37
CA LEU A 8 -18.47 18.06 -11.47
C LEU A 8 -18.63 17.11 -10.28
N ASN A 9 -19.81 17.10 -9.66
CA ASN A 9 -20.12 16.14 -8.61
C ASN A 9 -20.07 14.72 -9.17
N GLU A 10 -20.61 14.47 -10.36
CA GLU A 10 -20.53 13.17 -11.00
C GLU A 10 -19.10 12.73 -11.27
N THR A 11 -18.23 13.58 -11.81
CA THR A 11 -16.83 13.23 -12.06
C THR A 11 -16.08 12.94 -10.76
N LYS A 12 -16.32 13.72 -9.69
CA LYS A 12 -15.81 13.43 -8.34
C LYS A 12 -16.30 12.07 -7.83
N TRP A 13 -17.60 11.80 -7.89
CA TRP A 13 -18.20 10.55 -7.44
C TRP A 13 -17.76 9.36 -8.31
N ARG A 14 -17.54 9.52 -9.62
CA ARG A 14 -16.97 8.49 -10.51
C ARG A 14 -15.55 8.12 -10.08
N ARG A 15 -14.68 9.09 -9.78
CA ARG A 15 -13.32 8.83 -9.27
C ARG A 15 -13.35 8.09 -7.92
N ILE A 16 -14.17 8.56 -6.99
CA ILE A 16 -14.33 7.93 -5.67
C ILE A 16 -14.87 6.50 -5.80
N ARG A 17 -15.86 6.27 -6.68
CA ARG A 17 -16.43 4.93 -6.92
C ARG A 17 -15.39 3.94 -7.46
N ARG A 18 -14.54 4.36 -8.41
CA ARG A 18 -13.46 3.52 -8.94
C ARG A 18 -12.49 3.12 -7.83
N VAL A 19 -11.96 4.08 -7.09
CA VAL A 19 -11.03 3.82 -5.97
C VAL A 19 -11.70 2.94 -4.90
N LYS A 20 -12.95 3.24 -4.52
CA LYS A 20 -13.68 2.44 -3.54
C LYS A 20 -13.87 0.98 -3.98
N ARG A 21 -14.01 0.70 -5.27
CA ARG A 21 -14.11 -0.67 -5.81
C ARG A 21 -12.82 -1.45 -5.57
N TRP A 22 -11.67 -0.86 -5.83
CA TRP A 22 -10.35 -1.46 -5.56
C TRP A 22 -10.03 -1.58 -4.06
N LEU A 23 -10.57 -0.69 -3.22
CA LEU A 23 -10.40 -0.72 -1.75
C LEU A 23 -11.50 -1.53 -1.02
N ARG A 24 -12.35 -2.29 -1.73
CA ARG A 24 -13.34 -3.20 -1.10
C ARG A 24 -12.73 -4.37 -0.33
N PRO A 25 -11.68 -5.06 -0.81
CA PRO A 25 -11.13 -6.22 -0.11
C PRO A 25 -10.28 -5.84 1.12
N LEU A 26 -9.84 -4.57 1.23
CA LEU A 26 -9.00 -4.12 2.33
C LEU A 26 -9.77 -4.06 3.67
N PRO A 27 -9.09 -4.34 4.80
CA PRO A 27 -9.71 -4.23 6.12
C PRO A 27 -10.20 -2.79 6.34
N ARG A 28 -11.43 -2.66 6.80
CA ARG A 28 -12.06 -1.38 7.15
C ARG A 28 -12.28 -1.31 8.66
N ARG A 29 -12.38 -0.09 9.18
CA ARG A 29 -12.68 0.16 10.60
C ARG A 29 -13.89 -0.64 11.10
N ALA A 30 -14.91 -0.77 10.25
CA ALA A 30 -16.10 -1.56 10.55
C ALA A 30 -15.86 -3.07 10.61
N ASN A 31 -14.95 -3.62 9.79
CA ASN A 31 -14.81 -5.07 9.58
C ASN A 31 -13.54 -5.68 10.20
N ILE A 32 -12.67 -4.87 10.82
CA ILE A 32 -11.39 -5.34 11.37
C ILE A 32 -11.55 -6.46 12.41
N HIS A 33 -12.68 -6.47 13.14
CA HIS A 33 -13.00 -7.47 14.16
C HIS A 33 -13.27 -8.88 13.59
N ARG A 34 -13.55 -8.99 12.29
CA ARG A 34 -13.82 -10.28 11.63
C ARG A 34 -12.55 -11.09 11.36
N TYR A 35 -11.38 -10.46 11.41
CA TYR A 35 -10.10 -11.12 11.14
C TYR A 35 -9.47 -11.54 12.48
N PRO A 36 -9.26 -12.85 12.73
CA PRO A 36 -8.85 -13.35 14.04
C PRO A 36 -7.52 -12.73 14.53
N ILE A 37 -6.55 -12.60 13.64
CA ILE A 37 -5.24 -12.02 13.96
C ILE A 37 -5.33 -10.49 14.16
N LEU A 38 -6.12 -9.79 13.35
CA LEU A 38 -6.27 -8.33 13.46
C LEU A 38 -7.18 -7.92 14.64
N LYS A 39 -7.98 -8.85 15.20
CA LYS A 39 -8.84 -8.59 16.37
C LYS A 39 -8.02 -8.17 17.59
N VAL A 40 -6.85 -8.77 17.80
CA VAL A 40 -5.94 -8.40 18.91
C VAL A 40 -5.50 -6.95 18.78
N PHE A 41 -5.23 -6.49 17.56
CA PHE A 41 -4.83 -5.11 17.28
C PHE A 41 -6.03 -4.16 17.08
N ALA A 42 -7.27 -4.67 17.03
CA ALA A 42 -8.44 -3.90 16.63
C ALA A 42 -8.79 -2.77 17.59
N GLU A 43 -8.58 -2.96 18.89
CA GLU A 43 -8.83 -1.90 19.89
C GLU A 43 -7.83 -0.75 19.76
N ALA A 44 -6.54 -1.05 19.67
CA ALA A 44 -5.50 -0.08 19.41
C ALA A 44 -5.73 0.63 18.06
N ALA A 45 -6.11 -0.15 17.03
CA ALA A 45 -6.38 0.37 15.69
C ALA A 45 -7.58 1.31 15.62
N ARG A 46 -8.64 1.05 16.40
CA ARG A 46 -9.88 1.86 16.38
C ARG A 46 -9.73 3.21 17.06
N LYS A 47 -8.86 3.32 18.07
CA LYS A 47 -8.63 4.55 18.86
C LYS A 47 -7.80 5.60 18.09
N ARG A 48 -7.08 5.21 17.04
CA ARG A 48 -6.15 6.09 16.31
C ARG A 48 -6.68 6.46 14.92
N ILE A 49 -6.77 7.75 14.64
CA ILE A 49 -7.30 8.27 13.36
C ILE A 49 -6.30 8.06 12.20
N TYR A 50 -4.99 8.16 12.46
CA TYR A 50 -3.94 8.04 11.43
C TYR A 50 -3.96 6.69 10.69
N ILE A 51 -4.33 5.62 11.39
CA ILE A 51 -4.40 4.24 10.89
C ILE A 51 -5.36 4.09 9.71
N TRP A 52 -6.39 4.95 9.66
CA TRP A 52 -7.43 4.93 8.64
C TRP A 52 -7.30 6.10 7.65
N SER A 53 -6.26 6.94 7.82
CA SER A 53 -6.08 8.16 7.06
C SER A 53 -5.24 7.92 5.81
N PHE A 54 -5.78 8.27 4.64
CA PHE A 54 -5.07 8.18 3.36
C PHE A 54 -4.22 9.43 3.06
N ARG A 55 -3.96 10.27 4.08
CA ARG A 55 -3.02 11.39 3.94
C ARG A 55 -1.63 10.87 3.64
N VAL A 56 -0.86 11.65 2.88
CA VAL A 56 0.51 11.32 2.47
C VAL A 56 1.39 10.96 3.67
N GLU A 57 1.24 11.69 4.78
CA GLU A 57 1.95 11.47 6.05
C GLU A 57 1.82 10.04 6.60
N ASN A 58 0.65 9.42 6.45
CA ASN A 58 0.38 8.07 6.99
C ASN A 58 0.48 7.00 5.89
N ALA A 59 0.19 7.35 4.64
CA ALA A 59 0.22 6.44 3.51
C ALA A 59 1.64 6.13 3.03
N VAL A 60 2.55 7.11 3.02
CA VAL A 60 3.92 6.88 2.55
C VAL A 60 4.70 5.92 3.46
N PRO A 61 4.69 6.06 4.80
CA PRO A 61 5.31 5.06 5.67
C PRO A 61 4.70 3.66 5.48
N ALA A 62 3.39 3.57 5.24
CA ALA A 62 2.72 2.30 4.95
C ALA A 62 3.18 1.66 3.64
N ILE A 63 3.39 2.47 2.60
CA ILE A 63 3.91 1.97 1.32
C ILE A 63 5.34 1.47 1.51
N TYR A 64 6.22 2.26 2.13
CA TYR A 64 7.61 1.88 2.34
C TYR A 64 7.77 0.61 3.17
N ALA A 65 7.22 0.60 4.39
CA ALA A 65 7.36 -0.55 5.29
C ALA A 65 6.61 -1.76 4.74
N GLY A 66 5.45 -1.56 4.11
CA GLY A 66 4.70 -2.63 3.46
C GLY A 66 5.48 -3.26 2.31
N SER A 67 6.11 -2.46 1.45
CA SER A 67 6.92 -2.98 0.32
C SER A 67 8.08 -3.84 0.80
N ILE A 68 8.79 -3.45 1.86
CA ILE A 68 9.86 -4.26 2.44
C ILE A 68 9.27 -5.54 3.03
N LEU A 69 8.25 -5.42 3.88
CA LEU A 69 7.64 -6.55 4.58
C LEU A 69 7.05 -7.59 3.64
N THR A 70 6.40 -7.15 2.55
CA THR A 70 5.80 -8.03 1.54
C THR A 70 6.86 -8.94 0.93
N LEU A 71 8.05 -8.41 0.64
CA LEU A 71 9.11 -9.15 -0.05
C LEU A 71 9.95 -10.00 0.91
N MET A 72 9.87 -9.79 2.23
CA MET A 72 10.59 -10.59 3.22
C MET A 72 10.19 -12.08 3.15
N PRO A 73 11.12 -13.00 3.46
CA PRO A 73 10.86 -14.43 3.61
C PRO A 73 10.10 -14.77 4.92
N LEU A 74 9.01 -14.04 5.20
CA LEU A 74 8.22 -14.09 6.43
C LEU A 74 6.76 -14.48 6.18
N PHE A 75 6.51 -15.38 5.22
CA PHE A 75 5.15 -15.76 4.86
C PHE A 75 4.38 -16.33 6.07
N GLY A 76 3.10 -15.98 6.20
CA GLY A 76 2.27 -16.34 7.36
C GLY A 76 2.29 -15.32 8.51
N ILE A 77 3.45 -14.77 8.89
CA ILE A 77 3.56 -13.77 9.97
C ILE A 77 3.45 -12.31 9.48
N GLN A 78 3.39 -12.09 8.16
CA GLN A 78 3.33 -10.75 7.57
C GLN A 78 2.15 -9.91 8.05
N ILE A 79 0.96 -10.49 8.23
CA ILE A 79 -0.24 -9.73 8.63
C ILE A 79 -0.15 -9.20 10.07
N PRO A 80 0.19 -10.00 11.09
CA PRO A 80 0.40 -9.46 12.44
C PRO A 80 1.58 -8.48 12.49
N LEU A 81 2.68 -8.75 11.78
CA LEU A 81 3.81 -7.83 11.72
C LEU A 81 3.44 -6.51 11.02
N ALA A 82 2.60 -6.57 9.99
CA ALA A 82 2.03 -5.38 9.36
C ALA A 82 1.18 -4.60 10.38
N ALA A 83 0.27 -5.26 11.09
CA ALA A 83 -0.54 -4.58 12.10
C ALA A 83 0.32 -3.87 13.17
N LEU A 84 1.39 -4.51 13.62
CA LEU A 84 2.35 -3.93 14.56
C LEU A 84 3.10 -2.73 13.95
N LEU A 85 3.64 -2.87 12.74
CA LEU A 85 4.35 -1.79 12.04
C LEU A 85 3.45 -0.59 11.76
N ALA A 86 2.16 -0.81 11.46
CA ALA A 86 1.20 0.28 11.31
C ALA A 86 1.04 1.11 12.58
N LEU A 87 1.11 0.48 13.75
CA LEU A 87 1.06 1.16 15.05
C LEU A 87 2.36 1.91 15.35
N LEU A 88 3.50 1.24 15.16
CA LEU A 88 4.82 1.81 15.46
C LEU A 88 5.17 2.99 14.55
N LEU A 89 4.93 2.85 13.25
CA LEU A 89 5.27 3.87 12.25
C LEU A 89 4.16 4.92 12.06
N ARG A 90 3.08 4.84 12.86
CA ARG A 90 1.87 5.66 12.73
C ARG A 90 1.31 5.64 11.29
N ALA A 91 1.38 4.48 10.64
CA ALA A 91 1.09 4.30 9.22
C ALA A 91 -0.35 3.86 8.95
N ASN A 92 -0.79 3.99 7.70
CA ASN A 92 -2.09 3.54 7.24
C ASN A 92 -2.16 1.99 7.20
N LEU A 93 -2.95 1.41 8.10
CA LEU A 93 -3.08 -0.04 8.24
C LEU A 93 -3.72 -0.71 7.00
N PRO A 94 -4.81 -0.21 6.40
CA PRO A 94 -5.36 -0.80 5.19
C PRO A 94 -4.37 -0.93 4.04
N ILE A 95 -3.54 0.10 3.80
CA ILE A 95 -2.49 0.07 2.79
C ILE A 95 -1.46 -0.99 3.16
N LEU A 96 -0.94 -0.92 4.38
CA LEU A 96 0.12 -1.82 4.84
C LEU A 96 -0.33 -3.28 4.98
N VAL A 97 -1.61 -3.58 5.22
CA VAL A 97 -2.12 -4.96 5.16
C VAL A 97 -2.40 -5.36 3.71
N GLY A 98 -2.88 -4.41 2.90
CA GLY A 98 -3.19 -4.63 1.49
C GLY A 98 -1.99 -4.99 0.64
N LEU A 99 -0.82 -4.42 0.92
CA LEU A 99 0.42 -4.77 0.22
C LEU A 99 0.80 -6.24 0.43
N GLN A 100 0.33 -6.90 1.49
CA GLN A 100 0.79 -8.25 1.83
C GLN A 100 0.07 -9.29 0.97
N VAL A 101 -1.06 -8.92 0.35
CA VAL A 101 -1.79 -9.75 -0.62
C VAL A 101 -0.94 -10.04 -1.87
N VAL A 102 0.05 -9.18 -2.17
CA VAL A 102 0.98 -9.40 -3.29
C VAL A 102 1.80 -10.66 -3.08
N SER A 103 2.16 -10.98 -1.84
CA SER A 103 2.88 -12.21 -1.48
C SER A 103 1.87 -13.31 -1.18
N ASN A 104 1.43 -13.97 -2.24
CA ASN A 104 0.52 -15.11 -2.20
C ASN A 104 1.29 -16.39 -2.57
N PRO A 105 0.74 -17.60 -2.33
CA PRO A 105 1.44 -18.85 -2.59
C PRO A 105 1.99 -19.02 -4.01
N LEU A 106 1.38 -18.37 -5.00
CA LEU A 106 1.83 -18.43 -6.38
C LEU A 106 3.04 -17.49 -6.63
N THR A 107 3.05 -16.32 -6.00
CA THR A 107 4.06 -15.28 -6.24
C THR A 107 5.24 -15.30 -5.28
N VAL A 108 5.10 -15.93 -4.11
CA VAL A 108 6.12 -15.93 -3.06
C VAL A 108 7.43 -16.58 -3.50
N LEU A 109 7.37 -17.67 -4.27
CA LEU A 109 8.55 -18.40 -4.76
C LEU A 109 9.38 -17.56 -5.73
N PRO A 110 8.82 -17.00 -6.82
CA PRO A 110 9.61 -16.14 -7.70
C PRO A 110 10.11 -14.87 -6.99
N ILE A 111 9.35 -14.33 -6.03
CA ILE A 111 9.78 -13.19 -5.22
C ILE A 111 11.03 -13.55 -4.39
N TRP A 112 11.00 -14.67 -3.67
CA TRP A 112 12.13 -15.09 -2.83
C TRP A 112 13.36 -15.46 -3.65
N PHE A 113 13.17 -16.12 -4.80
CA PHE A 113 14.26 -16.39 -5.71
C PHE A 113 14.93 -15.10 -6.21
N ALA A 114 14.12 -14.12 -6.65
CA ALA A 114 14.64 -12.82 -7.08
C ALA A 114 15.34 -12.08 -5.95
N ALA A 115 14.77 -12.09 -4.73
CA ALA A 115 15.37 -11.48 -3.55
C ALA A 115 16.70 -12.15 -3.19
N TYR A 116 16.77 -13.48 -3.18
CA TYR A 116 18.02 -14.20 -2.95
C TYR A 116 19.10 -13.83 -3.97
N GLN A 117 18.76 -13.82 -5.26
CA GLN A 117 19.71 -13.47 -6.31
C GLN A 117 20.22 -12.03 -6.18
N ILE A 118 19.36 -11.08 -5.82
CA ILE A 118 19.74 -9.68 -5.56
C ILE A 118 20.64 -9.58 -4.33
N GLY A 119 20.29 -10.26 -3.24
CA GLY A 119 21.11 -10.28 -2.02
C GLY A 119 22.49 -10.88 -2.27
N ARG A 120 22.55 -12.02 -2.96
CA ARG A 120 23.80 -12.69 -3.36
C ARG A 120 24.66 -11.79 -4.25
N ASN A 121 24.08 -11.18 -5.28
CA ASN A 121 24.81 -10.26 -6.16
C ASN A 121 25.36 -9.06 -5.37
N PHE A 122 24.58 -8.52 -4.42
CA PHE A 122 25.03 -7.43 -3.58
C PHE A 122 26.20 -7.85 -2.67
N LEU A 123 26.15 -9.03 -2.04
CA LEU A 123 27.27 -9.57 -1.27
C LEU A 123 28.52 -9.78 -2.13
N SER A 124 28.34 -10.28 -3.36
CA SER A 124 29.44 -10.49 -4.30
C SER A 124 30.17 -9.19 -4.65
N VAL A 125 29.44 -8.08 -4.83
CA VAL A 125 30.04 -6.75 -5.02
C VAL A 125 30.86 -6.30 -3.80
N LEU A 126 30.50 -6.76 -2.60
CA LEU A 126 31.26 -6.51 -1.36
C LEU A 126 32.41 -7.51 -1.14
N GLY A 127 32.68 -8.40 -2.10
CA GLY A 127 33.71 -9.43 -2.00
C GLY A 127 33.29 -10.69 -1.24
N LEU A 128 32.05 -10.75 -0.75
CA LEU A 128 31.50 -11.93 -0.06
C LEU A 128 30.84 -12.86 -1.08
N HIS A 129 31.43 -14.03 -1.29
CA HIS A 129 30.89 -15.02 -2.21
C HIS A 129 29.94 -15.94 -1.46
N VAL A 130 28.69 -15.96 -1.93
CA VAL A 130 27.67 -16.90 -1.48
C VAL A 130 27.32 -17.82 -2.64
N ASP A 131 27.23 -19.11 -2.34
CA ASP A 131 26.90 -20.13 -3.31
C ASP A 131 25.51 -19.90 -3.93
N PRO A 132 25.28 -20.37 -5.17
CA PRO A 132 23.94 -20.36 -5.74
C PRO A 132 22.99 -21.24 -4.92
N LEU A 133 21.69 -20.92 -5.01
CA LEU A 133 20.65 -21.67 -4.32
C LEU A 133 20.60 -23.12 -4.86
N ASN A 134 20.83 -24.09 -3.98
CA ASN A 134 20.87 -25.50 -4.36
C ASN A 134 19.45 -26.10 -4.44
N ARG A 135 19.29 -27.18 -5.23
CA ARG A 135 17.97 -27.84 -5.37
C ARG A 135 17.42 -28.34 -4.03
N GLU A 136 18.29 -28.76 -3.13
CA GLU A 136 17.90 -29.21 -1.79
C GLU A 136 17.38 -28.07 -0.93
N GLU A 137 18.03 -26.90 -0.95
CA GLU A 137 17.57 -25.71 -0.23
C GLU A 137 16.20 -25.24 -0.75
N VAL A 138 16.03 -25.23 -2.07
CA VAL A 138 14.72 -24.92 -2.70
C VAL A 138 13.65 -25.90 -2.23
N ARG A 139 13.97 -27.20 -2.19
CA ARG A 139 13.04 -28.23 -1.72
C ARG A 139 12.68 -28.02 -0.24
N ILE A 140 13.66 -27.71 0.60
CA ILE A 140 13.43 -27.43 2.03
C ILE A 140 12.60 -26.16 2.22
N MET A 141 12.85 -25.10 1.45
CA MET A 141 12.05 -23.87 1.47
C MET A 141 10.60 -24.14 1.04
N LEU A 142 10.39 -24.93 -0.01
CA LEU A 142 9.06 -25.33 -0.48
C LEU A 142 8.32 -26.17 0.55
N ASP A 143 9.01 -27.14 1.15
CA ASP A 143 8.46 -28.03 2.16
C ASP A 143 8.02 -27.25 3.41
N ASN A 144 8.86 -26.34 3.89
CA ASN A 144 8.55 -25.46 5.01
C ASN A 144 7.44 -24.45 4.68
N PHE A 145 7.39 -24.00 3.43
CA PHE A 145 6.33 -23.11 2.95
C PHE A 145 4.96 -23.82 2.94
N ILE A 146 4.89 -25.06 2.45
CA ILE A 146 3.65 -25.83 2.36
C ILE A 146 3.19 -26.31 3.74
N HIS A 147 4.11 -26.84 4.56
CA HIS A 147 3.78 -27.51 5.82
C HIS A 147 3.87 -26.59 7.05
N GLY A 148 4.40 -25.36 6.90
CA GLY A 148 4.53 -24.40 7.99
C GLY A 148 5.62 -24.73 9.02
N ALA A 149 6.47 -25.73 8.76
CA ALA A 149 7.47 -26.26 9.69
C ALA A 149 8.81 -25.50 9.65
N TRP A 150 8.77 -24.17 9.83
CA TRP A 150 9.96 -23.30 9.73
C TRP A 150 11.03 -23.54 10.81
N GLY A 151 10.68 -24.20 11.93
CA GLY A 151 11.55 -24.35 13.10
C GLY A 151 12.63 -25.43 12.97
N GLU A 152 12.27 -26.61 12.46
CA GLU A 152 13.15 -27.80 12.55
C GLU A 152 14.39 -27.71 11.65
N LYS A 153 14.28 -27.00 10.53
CA LYS A 153 15.36 -26.87 9.53
C LYS A 153 15.93 -25.45 9.48
N PHE A 154 15.66 -24.62 10.49
CA PHE A 154 16.05 -23.21 10.49
C PHE A 154 17.57 -23.02 10.41
N GLN A 155 18.35 -23.91 11.03
CA GLN A 155 19.82 -23.85 10.99
C GLN A 155 20.35 -23.92 9.55
N HIS A 156 19.82 -24.84 8.75
CA HIS A 156 20.19 -24.99 7.33
C HIS A 156 19.71 -23.84 6.44
N LEU A 157 18.60 -23.18 6.80
CA LEU A 157 18.05 -22.07 6.03
C LEU A 157 18.54 -20.70 6.50
N SER A 158 19.30 -20.59 7.59
CA SER A 158 19.67 -19.30 8.19
C SER A 158 20.43 -18.38 7.22
N THR A 159 21.40 -18.93 6.50
CA THR A 159 22.15 -18.21 5.45
C THR A 159 21.23 -17.81 4.31
N VAL A 160 20.42 -18.73 3.80
CA VAL A 160 19.47 -18.47 2.71
C VAL A 160 18.47 -17.38 3.10
N PHE A 161 17.94 -17.46 4.32
CA PHE A 161 17.04 -16.49 4.91
C PHE A 161 17.70 -15.11 5.04
N GLY A 162 18.94 -15.05 5.53
CA GLY A 162 19.69 -13.81 5.68
C GLY A 162 19.95 -13.12 4.34
N VAL A 163 20.42 -13.87 3.35
CA VAL A 163 20.69 -13.37 1.99
C VAL A 163 19.40 -12.93 1.29
N THR A 164 18.33 -13.73 1.40
CA THR A 164 17.01 -13.39 0.86
C THR A 164 16.44 -12.14 1.53
N SER A 165 16.58 -12.01 2.85
CA SER A 165 16.13 -10.84 3.59
C SER A 165 16.88 -9.58 3.16
N LEU A 166 18.19 -9.67 2.95
CA LEU A 166 18.96 -8.53 2.45
C LEU A 166 18.46 -8.08 1.07
N GLY A 167 18.30 -9.01 0.14
CA GLY A 167 17.78 -8.68 -1.19
C GLY A 167 16.36 -8.14 -1.15
N ALA A 168 15.51 -8.64 -0.25
CA ALA A 168 14.17 -8.13 -0.03
C ALA A 168 14.18 -6.71 0.57
N ILE A 169 15.15 -6.34 1.41
CA ILE A 169 15.35 -4.95 1.88
C ILE A 169 15.72 -4.06 0.70
N ILE A 170 16.67 -4.49 -0.15
CA ILE A 170 17.11 -3.72 -1.32
C ILE A 170 15.95 -3.51 -2.31
N MET A 171 15.27 -4.58 -2.69
CA MET A 171 14.09 -4.50 -3.57
C MET A 171 12.96 -3.68 -2.95
N GLY A 172 12.68 -3.92 -1.66
CA GLY A 172 11.59 -3.27 -0.94
C GLY A 172 11.79 -1.77 -0.79
N THR A 173 13.03 -1.33 -0.53
CA THR A 173 13.38 0.09 -0.50
C THR A 173 13.31 0.74 -1.88
N PHE A 174 13.74 0.03 -2.93
CA PHE A 174 13.62 0.48 -4.32
C PHE A 174 12.16 0.67 -4.75
N PHE A 175 11.34 -0.37 -4.67
CA PHE A 175 9.92 -0.30 -5.02
C PHE A 175 9.15 0.63 -4.08
N GLY A 176 9.44 0.58 -2.78
CA GLY A 176 8.84 1.46 -1.78
C GLY A 176 9.09 2.94 -2.09
N SER A 177 10.29 3.28 -2.57
CA SER A 177 10.61 4.64 -3.01
C SER A 177 9.84 5.06 -4.24
N ILE A 178 9.82 4.22 -5.28
CA ILE A 178 9.09 4.51 -6.51
C ILE A 178 7.59 4.72 -6.24
N VAL A 179 6.96 3.79 -5.50
CA VAL A 179 5.53 3.85 -5.20
C VAL A 179 5.22 5.05 -4.29
N SER A 180 6.11 5.36 -3.34
CA SER A 180 5.93 6.52 -2.47
C SER A 180 6.04 7.85 -3.20
N VAL A 181 6.99 7.99 -4.13
CA VAL A 181 7.10 9.18 -4.99
C VAL A 181 5.87 9.30 -5.88
N ALA A 182 5.45 8.20 -6.52
CA ALA A 182 4.24 8.17 -7.33
C ALA A 182 3.00 8.59 -6.51
N TYR A 183 2.85 8.06 -5.29
CA TYR A 183 1.76 8.41 -4.38
C TYR A 183 1.78 9.90 -4.01
N ARG A 184 2.95 10.46 -3.69
CA ARG A 184 3.11 11.90 -3.40
C ARG A 184 2.71 12.76 -4.60
N ILE A 185 3.11 12.39 -5.81
CA ILE A 185 2.76 13.11 -7.04
C ILE A 185 1.25 13.08 -7.26
N VAL A 186 0.62 11.90 -7.18
CA VAL A 186 -0.83 11.72 -7.36
C VAL A 186 -1.61 12.50 -6.29
N ALA A 187 -1.17 12.45 -5.04
CA ALA A 187 -1.80 13.17 -3.94
C ALA A 187 -1.68 14.69 -4.12
N ARG A 188 -0.51 15.21 -4.52
CA ARG A 188 -0.30 16.64 -4.82
C ARG A 188 -1.16 17.10 -5.99
N ARG A 189 -1.18 16.36 -7.09
CA ARG A 189 -2.02 16.67 -8.27
C ARG A 189 -3.50 16.66 -7.92
N SER A 190 -3.93 15.71 -7.12
CA SER A 190 -5.32 15.63 -6.64
C SER A 190 -5.66 16.82 -5.75
N ALA A 191 -4.81 17.15 -4.77
CA ALA A 191 -5.01 18.28 -3.86
C ALA A 191 -5.07 19.63 -4.61
N ALA A 192 -4.15 19.87 -5.55
CA ALA A 192 -4.16 21.06 -6.39
C ALA A 192 -5.43 21.15 -7.25
N SER A 193 -5.90 20.03 -7.80
CA SER A 193 -7.16 19.97 -8.55
C SER A 193 -8.36 20.33 -7.66
N TYR A 194 -8.41 19.82 -6.42
CA TYR A 194 -9.45 20.15 -5.46
C TYR A 194 -9.40 21.62 -5.02
N ALA A 195 -8.22 22.20 -4.81
CA ALA A 195 -8.06 23.60 -4.43
C ALA A 195 -8.57 24.56 -5.51
N ARG A 196 -8.18 24.32 -6.78
CA ARG A 196 -8.69 25.08 -7.94
C ARG A 196 -10.20 24.97 -8.07
N LEU A 197 -10.74 23.77 -7.82
CA LEU A 197 -12.18 23.55 -7.88
C LEU A 197 -12.91 24.34 -6.79
N ARG A 198 -12.40 24.34 -5.56
CA ARG A 198 -13.00 25.09 -4.45
C ARG A 198 -12.96 26.60 -4.70
N HIS A 199 -11.87 27.11 -5.27
CA HIS A 199 -11.75 28.51 -5.66
C HIS A 199 -12.83 28.93 -6.67
N LYS A 200 -12.99 28.17 -7.76
CA LYS A 200 -14.04 28.43 -8.78
C LYS A 200 -15.45 28.45 -8.19
N ILE A 201 -15.75 27.53 -7.26
CA ILE A 201 -17.03 27.50 -6.57
C ILE A 201 -17.21 28.75 -5.70
N HIS A 202 -16.16 29.18 -4.99
CA HIS A 202 -16.24 30.32 -4.09
C HIS A 202 -16.37 31.65 -4.85
N GLU A 203 -15.60 31.85 -5.92
CA GLU A 203 -15.68 33.03 -6.80
C GLU A 203 -17.08 33.19 -7.42
N ARG A 204 -17.70 32.10 -7.86
CA ARG A 204 -19.05 32.16 -8.44
C ARG A 204 -20.15 32.38 -7.39
N LYS A 205 -19.98 31.90 -6.16
CA LYS A 205 -20.87 32.27 -5.05
C LYS A 205 -20.78 33.74 -4.67
N MET A 206 -19.59 34.35 -4.81
CA MET A 206 -19.38 35.79 -4.57
C MET A 206 -19.80 36.67 -5.75
N LYS A 207 -20.05 36.10 -6.94
CA LYS A 207 -20.70 36.77 -8.08
C LYS A 207 -22.15 36.30 -8.23
N PRO A 208 -23.10 36.75 -7.39
CA PRO A 208 -24.51 36.51 -7.66
C PRO A 208 -24.93 37.33 -8.88
N HIS A 209 -25.22 36.62 -9.98
CA HIS A 209 -26.14 37.06 -11.03
C HIS A 209 -25.93 38.47 -11.64
N SER A 210 -24.76 38.74 -12.24
CA SER A 210 -24.60 39.90 -13.15
C SER A 210 -24.97 39.59 -14.62
N ALA A 211 -25.58 38.43 -14.89
CA ALA A 211 -26.01 38.02 -16.23
C ALA A 211 -27.45 37.52 -16.20
N ALA A 212 -28.36 38.28 -15.60
CA ALA A 212 -29.74 38.26 -16.04
C ALA A 212 -29.78 38.99 -17.39
N SER A 213 -29.92 38.24 -18.48
CA SER A 213 -30.12 38.80 -19.82
C SER A 213 -31.30 39.80 -19.79
N PRO A 214 -31.21 40.96 -20.46
CA PRO A 214 -32.31 41.93 -20.46
C PRO A 214 -33.55 41.29 -21.13
N PRO A 215 -34.76 41.70 -20.71
CA PRO A 215 -36.00 41.12 -21.23
C PRO A 215 -36.04 41.34 -22.75
N LYS A 216 -36.33 40.27 -23.50
CA LYS A 216 -36.68 40.38 -24.91
C LYS A 216 -37.86 41.34 -25.00
N THR A 217 -37.63 42.51 -25.57
CA THR A 217 -38.68 43.44 -25.98
C THR A 217 -39.59 42.71 -26.96
N LYS A 218 -40.85 42.50 -26.54
CA LYS A 218 -41.95 42.28 -27.47
C LYS A 218 -42.09 43.56 -28.27
N ASN A 219 -41.86 43.49 -29.57
CA ASN A 219 -42.43 44.43 -30.53
C ASN A 219 -43.32 43.60 -31.47
N ASP A 220 -44.62 43.87 -31.34
CA ASP A 220 -45.70 43.94 -32.34
C ASP A 220 -45.55 43.19 -33.66
#